data_AF-A0A316TBT9-F1
#
_entry.id   AF-A0A316TBT9-F1
#
_cell.length_a   1.000
_cell.length_b   1.000
_cell.length_c   1.000
_cell.angle_alpha   90.00
_cell.angle_beta   90.00
_cell.angle_gamma   90.00
#
_symmetry.space_group_name_H-M   'P 1'
#
loop_
_entity.id
_entity.type
_entity.pdbx_description
1 polymer ?
#
loop_
_entity_poly.entity_id
_entity_poly.type
_entity_poly.pdbx_seq_one_letter_code
_entity_poly.pdbx_strand_id
1 'polypeptide(L)' 'MLFIVIAMLSSLAVAGLVILYVAFPHRGEKVPALPWLGDVLGRAADAAPVLDEDEAELLRLR' A
#
# COMPACT_ATOMS: atom_id res chain seq x y z
N MET A 1 1.89 0.02 -31.67
CA MET A 1 1.16 -1.10 -31.03
C MET A 1 1.85 -1.59 -29.77
N LEU A 2 3.11 -2.06 -29.81
CA LEU A 2 3.85 -2.55 -28.64
C LEU A 2 3.88 -1.55 -27.46
N PHE A 3 4.24 -0.30 -27.73
CA PHE A 3 4.28 0.75 -26.70
C PHE A 3 2.93 0.98 -26.02
N ILE A 4 1.83 0.88 -26.77
CA ILE A 4 0.48 1.02 -26.23
C ILE A 4 0.17 -0.15 -25.29
N VAL A 5 0.52 -1.37 -25.69
CA VAL A 5 0.36 -2.57 -24.84
C VAL A 5 1.16 -2.43 -23.55
N ILE A 6 2.42 -1.97 -23.64
CA ILE A 6 3.27 -1.73 -22.46
C ILE A 6 2.62 -0.69 -21.54
N ALA A 7 2.15 0.42 -22.09
CA ALA A 7 1.50 1.49 -21.33
C ALA A 7 0.19 1.02 -20.64
N MET A 8 -0.58 0.15 -21.32
CA MET A 8 -1.79 -0.44 -20.73
C MET A 8 -1.44 -1.39 -19.59
N LEU A 9 -0.45 -2.27 -19.79
CA LEU A 9 0.01 -3.20 -18.75
C LEU A 9 0.58 -2.46 -17.54
N SER A 10 1.36 -1.40 -17.75
CA SER A 10 1.89 -0.58 -16.64
C SER A 10 0.76 0.10 -15.87
N SER A 11 -0.25 0.61 -16.56
CA SER A 11 -1.41 1.24 -15.92
C SER A 11 -2.18 0.23 -15.07
N LEU A 12 -2.39 -0.98 -15.60
CA LEU A 12 -3.07 -2.05 -14.89
C LEU A 12 -2.27 -2.53 -13.68
N ALA A 13 -0.94 -2.61 -13.80
CA ALA A 13 -0.05 -2.96 -12.70
C ALA A 13 -0.09 -1.93 -11.58
N VAL A 14 -0.04 -0.63 -11.90
CA VAL A 14 -0.14 0.45 -10.91
C VAL A 14 -1.51 0.43 -10.21
N ALA A 15 -2.60 0.27 -10.96
CA ALA A 15 -3.94 0.16 -10.39
C ALA A 15 -4.06 -1.04 -9.45
N GLY A 16 -3.56 -2.21 -9.86
CA GLY A 16 -3.51 -3.40 -9.02
C GLY A 16 -2.71 -3.19 -7.74
N LEU A 17 -1.58 -2.48 -7.82
CA LEU A 17 -0.75 -2.15 -6.65
C LEU A 17 -1.48 -1.26 -5.65
N VAL A 18 -2.21 -0.23 -6.13
CA VAL A 18 -3.03 0.64 -5.27
C VAL A 18 -4.11 -0.17 -4.56
N ILE A 19 -4.82 -1.05 -5.28
CA ILE A 19 -5.84 -1.91 -4.68
C ILE A 19 -5.22 -2.84 -3.64
N LEU A 20 -4.06 -3.43 -3.92
CA LEU A 20 -3.34 -4.28 -2.97
C LEU A 20 -3.00 -3.53 -1.70
N TYR A 21 -2.39 -2.34 -1.80
CA TYR A 21 -2.01 -1.51 -0.66
C TYR A 21 -3.22 -1.06 0.17
N VAL A 22 -4.31 -0.66 -0.50
CA VAL A 22 -5.53 -0.19 0.18
C VAL A 22 -6.34 -1.36 0.74
N ALA A 23 -6.40 -2.52 0.10
CA ALA A 23 -7.18 -3.65 0.62
C ALA A 23 -6.41 -4.42 1.72
N PHE A 24 -5.11 -4.60 1.53
CA PHE A 24 -4.18 -5.27 2.43
C PHE A 24 -3.08 -4.27 2.82
N PRO A 25 -3.05 -3.76 4.06
CA PRO A 25 -2.96 -4.62 5.23
C PRO A 25 -3.84 -4.12 6.38
N HIS A 26 -5.13 -3.90 6.14
CA HIS A 26 -6.00 -3.26 7.13
C HIS A 26 -6.11 -4.01 8.48
N ARG A 27 -5.72 -5.29 8.57
CA ARG A 27 -5.83 -6.12 9.80
C ARG A 27 -4.79 -7.24 9.96
N GLY A 28 -3.62 -7.13 9.31
CA GLY A 28 -2.66 -8.25 9.26
C GLY A 28 -3.14 -9.46 8.44
N GLU A 29 -4.23 -9.31 7.68
CA GLU A 29 -4.63 -10.31 6.68
C GLU A 29 -3.61 -10.36 5.55
N LYS A 30 -3.28 -11.58 5.12
CA LYS A 30 -2.33 -11.82 4.03
C LYS A 30 -3.05 -11.79 2.70
N VAL A 31 -2.38 -11.27 1.67
CA VAL A 31 -2.87 -11.31 0.29
C VAL A 31 -3.12 -12.78 -0.10
N PRO A 32 -4.36 -13.17 -0.43
CA PRO A 32 -4.65 -14.53 -0.86
C PRO A 32 -3.89 -14.83 -2.15
N ALA A 33 -3.31 -16.04 -2.23
CA ALA A 33 -2.39 -16.53 -3.27
C ALA A 33 -0.93 -16.02 -3.25
N LEU A 34 -0.60 -14.86 -2.64
CA LEU A 34 0.79 -14.38 -2.51
C LEU A 34 1.10 -13.92 -1.06
N PRO A 35 1.32 -14.85 -0.12
CA PRO A 35 1.57 -14.53 1.29
C PRO A 35 2.80 -13.62 1.49
N TRP A 36 3.85 -13.85 0.69
CA TRP A 36 5.10 -13.10 0.76
C TRP A 36 4.94 -11.61 0.39
N LEU A 37 3.95 -11.28 -0.44
CA LEU A 37 3.68 -9.91 -0.86
C LEU A 37 3.06 -9.10 0.29
N GLY A 38 2.20 -9.74 1.09
CA GLY A 38 1.68 -9.16 2.34
C GLY A 38 2.79 -8.86 3.34
N ASP A 39 3.77 -9.75 3.49
CA ASP A 39 4.89 -9.57 4.43
C ASP A 39 5.84 -8.41 4.04
N VAL A 40 5.95 -8.10 2.74
CA VAL A 40 6.73 -6.95 2.25
C VAL A 40 5.96 -5.65 2.43
N LEU A 41 4.67 -5.64 2.09
CA LEU A 41 3.81 -4.47 2.27
C LEU A 41 3.63 -4.12 3.76
N GLY A 42 3.49 -5.11 4.63
CA GLY A 42 3.41 -4.92 6.08
C GLY A 42 4.68 -4.28 6.64
N ARG A 43 5.86 -4.80 6.28
CA ARG A 43 7.13 -4.16 6.68
C ARG A 43 7.31 -2.74 6.16
N ALA A 44 6.81 -2.45 4.96
CA ALA A 44 6.85 -1.09 4.42
C ALA A 44 5.89 -0.15 5.17
N ALA A 45 4.73 -0.64 5.59
CA ALA A 45 3.79 0.11 6.43
C ALA A 45 4.38 0.37 7.83
N ASP A 46 5.00 -0.64 8.45
CA ASP A 46 5.64 -0.49 9.77
C ASP A 46 6.85 0.46 9.75
N ALA A 47 7.53 0.55 8.60
CA ALA A 47 8.64 1.48 8.40
C ALA A 47 8.19 2.92 8.10
N ALA A 48 6.90 3.14 7.84
CA ALA A 48 6.38 4.47 7.58
C ALA A 48 6.38 5.28 8.89
N PRO A 49 6.89 6.52 8.89
CA PRO A 49 6.80 7.37 10.06
C PRO A 49 5.32 7.64 10.36
N VAL A 50 4.87 7.19 11.53
CA VAL A 50 3.57 7.49 12.09
C VAL A 50 3.70 8.66 13.06
N LEU A 51 2.66 9.50 13.12
CA LEU A 51 2.58 10.58 14.10
C LEU A 51 2.40 9.95 15.49
N ASP A 52 3.19 10.40 16.45
CA ASP A 52 2.98 10.04 17.85
C ASP A 52 1.68 10.69 18.38
N GLU A 53 1.10 10.13 19.46
CA GLU A 53 -0.17 10.61 20.02
C GLU A 53 -0.14 12.11 20.33
N ASP A 54 0.98 12.61 20.83
CA ASP A 54 1.22 14.02 21.12
C ASP A 54 1.22 14.90 19.85
N GLU A 55 1.83 14.41 18.77
CA GLU A 55 1.87 15.12 17.47
C GLU A 55 0.49 15.14 16.80
N ALA A 56 -0.27 14.05 16.93
CA ALA A 56 -1.63 13.95 16.45
C ALA A 56 -2.59 14.88 17.22
N GLU A 57 -2.39 15.05 18.53
CA GLU A 57 -3.17 15.98 19.35
C GLU A 57 -2.88 17.45 18.98
N LEU A 58 -1.61 17.80 18.78
CA LEU A 58 -1.20 19.13 18.34
C LEU A 58 -1.80 19.52 16.98
N LEU A 59 -1.92 18.56 16.05
CA LEU A 59 -2.57 18.79 14.74
C LEU A 59 -4.09 19.03 14.85
N ARG A 60 -4.77 18.39 15.82
CA ARG A 60 -6.23 18.55 16.02
C ARG A 60 -6.61 19.89 16.64
N LEU A 61 -5.68 20.51 17.37
CA LEU A 61 -5.87 21.78 18.05
C LEU A 61 -5.64 23.00 17.14
N ARG A 62 -5.22 22.78 15.89
CA ARG A 62 -4.95 23.81 14.88
C ARG A 62 -6.11 23.99 13.90
#